data_AF-A0AAV1S6J8-F1
#
_entry.id   AF-A0AAV1S6J8-F1
#
_cell.length_a   1.000
_cell.length_b   1.000
_cell.length_c   1.000
_cell.angle_alpha   90.00
_cell.angle_beta   90.00
_cell.angle_gamma   90.00
#
_symmetry.space_group_name_H-M   'P 1'
#
loop_
_entity.id
_entity.type
_entity.pdbx_description
1 polymer ?
#
loop_
_entity_poly.entity_id
_entity_poly.type
_entity_poly.pdbx_seq_one_letter_code
_entity_poly.pdbx_strand_id
1 'polypeptide(L)'
;MTCYPQDFTKVPMTEMGMRPQPSTGNPGPACRFYEGEKVFELGYGLSYTDYSYEFASVAQNQLNVKDLCNQMSENSDTPGYKLVSDIGEEQYEDITFTVTASVKNEGQMAGKHLVLHFARHAKPGKGRLIEELVGFQTVKLGAG
;
A
#
# COMPACT_ATOMS: atom_id res chain seq x y z
N MET A 1 -8.90 -10.42 -0.87
CA MET A 1 -7.97 -11.34 -0.19
C MET A 1 -6.85 -11.70 -1.16
N THR A 2 -5.64 -11.98 -0.70
CA THR A 2 -4.56 -12.54 -1.53
C THR A 2 -4.78 -14.05 -1.69
N CYS A 3 -4.62 -14.58 -2.89
CA CYS A 3 -4.63 -16.03 -3.13
C CYS A 3 -3.20 -16.55 -3.06
N TYR A 4 -2.92 -17.35 -2.04
CA TYR A 4 -1.59 -17.93 -1.80
C TYR A 4 -1.44 -19.30 -2.47
N PRO A 5 -0.21 -19.70 -2.81
CA PRO A 5 0.08 -21.06 -3.24
C PRO A 5 -0.20 -22.07 -2.11
N GLN A 6 -0.42 -23.33 -2.47
CA GLN A 6 -0.71 -24.42 -1.51
C GLN A 6 0.34 -24.50 -0.39
N ASP A 7 1.61 -24.25 -0.73
CA ASP A 7 2.74 -24.27 0.19
C ASP A 7 2.60 -23.31 1.38
N PHE A 8 1.78 -22.26 1.28
CA PHE A 8 1.50 -21.35 2.39
C PHE A 8 0.82 -22.04 3.58
N THR A 9 0.14 -23.17 3.36
CA THR A 9 -0.51 -23.96 4.42
C THR A 9 0.47 -24.65 5.36
N LYS A 10 1.78 -24.67 5.04
CA LYS A 10 2.83 -25.21 5.91
C LYS A 10 3.05 -24.37 7.18
N VAL A 11 2.59 -23.12 7.18
CA VAL A 11 2.65 -22.23 8.33
C VAL A 11 1.41 -22.44 9.21
N PRO A 12 1.55 -22.66 10.53
CA PRO A 12 0.40 -22.83 11.41
C PRO A 12 -0.52 -21.60 11.37
N MET A 13 -1.82 -21.80 11.15
CA MET A 13 -2.81 -20.70 11.13
C MET A 13 -3.02 -20.04 12.51
N THR A 14 -2.42 -20.59 13.57
CA THR A 14 -2.38 -20.01 14.92
C THR A 14 -1.24 -19.00 15.09
N GLU A 15 -0.31 -18.92 14.15
CA GLU A 15 0.79 -17.95 14.18
C GLU A 15 0.25 -16.56 13.81
N MET A 16 0.15 -15.67 14.80
CA MET A 16 -0.44 -14.33 14.62
C MET A 16 0.58 -13.24 14.25
N GLY A 17 1.86 -13.61 14.09
CA GLY A 17 2.91 -12.69 13.66
C GLY A 17 2.65 -12.21 12.24
N MET A 18 2.44 -10.90 12.04
CA MET A 18 2.19 -10.33 10.70
C MET A 18 3.47 -10.14 9.88
N ARG A 19 4.62 -9.98 10.54
CA ARG A 19 5.90 -9.72 9.86
C ARG A 19 6.59 -11.04 9.49
N PRO A 20 7.34 -11.09 8.37
CA PRO A 20 8.12 -12.25 8.01
C PRO A 20 9.15 -12.56 9.09
N GLN A 21 9.16 -13.79 9.57
CA GLN A 21 10.07 -14.28 10.58
C GLN A 21 10.68 -15.61 10.13
N PRO A 22 11.92 -15.59 9.61
CA PRO A 22 12.58 -16.80 9.10
C PRO A 22 12.77 -17.90 10.15
N SER A 23 12.93 -17.53 11.43
CA SER A 23 13.14 -18.51 12.52
C SER A 23 11.93 -19.39 12.79
N THR A 24 10.72 -18.90 12.55
CA THR A 24 9.46 -19.65 12.71
C THR A 24 8.92 -20.15 11.37
N GLY A 25 9.61 -19.86 10.26
CA GLY A 25 9.15 -20.16 8.90
C GLY A 25 7.97 -19.29 8.45
N ASN A 26 7.64 -18.23 9.19
CA ASN A 26 6.53 -17.34 8.87
C ASN A 26 6.93 -16.39 7.72
N PRO A 27 6.25 -16.42 6.56
CA PRO A 27 6.56 -15.55 5.43
C PRO A 27 5.94 -14.15 5.54
N GLY A 28 5.21 -13.84 6.62
CA GLY A 28 4.45 -12.61 6.78
C GLY A 28 3.08 -12.69 6.10
N PRO A 29 2.01 -13.07 6.83
CA PRO A 29 0.68 -13.17 6.25
C PRO A 29 0.13 -11.79 5.84
N ALA A 30 -0.70 -11.78 4.79
CA ALA A 30 -1.30 -10.62 4.11
C ALA A 30 -0.42 -9.95 3.04
N CYS A 31 -1.07 -9.32 2.04
CA CYS A 31 -0.42 -8.54 0.96
C CYS A 31 0.59 -7.50 1.47
N ARG A 32 0.36 -7.00 2.68
CA ARG A 32 1.20 -6.00 3.35
C ARG A 32 2.65 -6.47 3.59
N PHE A 33 2.85 -7.77 3.83
CA PHE A 33 4.12 -8.32 4.32
C PHE A 33 4.59 -9.55 3.56
N TYR A 34 3.75 -10.17 2.74
CA TYR A 34 4.08 -11.39 2.02
C TYR A 34 4.97 -11.09 0.80
N GLU A 35 6.24 -11.48 0.88
CA GLU A 35 7.24 -11.34 -0.19
C GLU A 35 7.27 -12.55 -1.16
N GLY A 36 6.50 -13.60 -0.87
CA GLY A 36 6.47 -14.82 -1.68
C GLY A 36 5.62 -14.71 -2.95
N GLU A 37 5.59 -15.79 -3.72
CA GLU A 37 4.77 -15.89 -4.94
C GLU A 37 3.27 -15.87 -4.62
N LYS A 38 2.52 -15.03 -5.33
CA LYS A 38 1.07 -14.89 -5.19
C LYS A 38 0.41 -15.49 -6.43
N VAL A 39 -0.60 -16.36 -6.26
CA VAL A 39 -1.39 -16.87 -7.40
C VAL A 39 -2.28 -15.75 -7.95
N PHE A 40 -2.92 -15.01 -7.05
CA PHE A 40 -3.62 -13.76 -7.36
C PHE A 40 -3.36 -12.75 -6.25
N GLU A 41 -3.05 -11.53 -6.65
CA GLU A 41 -2.81 -10.43 -5.71
C GLU A 41 -4.12 -9.93 -5.08
N LEU A 42 -3.99 -9.19 -3.98
CA LEU A 42 -5.13 -8.51 -3.40
C LEU A 42 -5.71 -7.52 -4.42
N GLY A 43 -7.00 -7.66 -4.72
CA GLY A 43 -7.69 -6.74 -5.62
C GLY A 43 -7.59 -7.12 -7.09
N TYR A 44 -7.00 -8.26 -7.42
CA TYR A 44 -7.04 -8.80 -8.77
C TYR A 44 -8.49 -9.03 -9.22
N GLY A 45 -8.80 -8.53 -10.42
CA GLY A 45 -10.11 -8.65 -11.04
C GLY A 45 -10.03 -8.36 -12.52
N LEU A 46 -10.89 -9.02 -13.31
CA LEU A 46 -10.99 -8.82 -14.75
C LEU A 46 -12.26 -8.05 -15.08
N SER A 47 -12.24 -7.34 -16.20
CA SER A 47 -13.39 -6.65 -16.78
C SER A 47 -13.57 -7.09 -18.23
N TYR A 48 -14.74 -6.81 -18.80
CA TYR A 48 -15.04 -7.04 -20.22
C TYR A 48 -14.48 -5.94 -21.14
N THR A 49 -13.77 -4.97 -20.57
CA THR A 49 -13.16 -3.83 -21.27
C THR A 49 -11.84 -3.49 -20.60
N ASP A 50 -10.92 -2.89 -21.36
CA ASP A 50 -9.59 -2.53 -20.89
C ASP A 50 -9.57 -1.10 -20.34
N TYR A 51 -8.84 -0.88 -19.26
CA TYR A 51 -8.70 0.43 -18.63
C TYR A 51 -7.25 0.87 -18.57
N SER A 52 -7.01 2.14 -18.89
CA SER A 52 -5.73 2.81 -18.71
C SER A 52 -5.80 3.79 -17.54
N TYR A 53 -4.65 4.04 -16.90
CA TYR A 53 -4.53 4.92 -15.74
C TYR A 53 -3.38 5.88 -15.95
N GLU A 54 -3.58 7.11 -15.48
CA GLU A 54 -2.53 8.12 -15.43
C GLU A 54 -2.71 8.99 -14.18
N PHE A 55 -1.63 9.59 -13.70
CA PHE A 55 -1.72 10.60 -12.65
C PHE A 55 -2.08 11.94 -13.27
N ALA A 56 -3.35 12.33 -13.16
CA ALA A 56 -3.84 13.63 -13.63
C ALA A 56 -3.19 14.79 -12.85
N SER A 57 -3.03 14.63 -11.53
CA SER A 57 -2.31 15.59 -10.71
C SER A 57 -1.74 14.93 -9.45
N VAL A 58 -0.55 15.38 -9.07
CA VAL A 58 0.07 15.05 -7.79
C VAL A 58 0.43 16.36 -7.13
N ALA A 59 -0.21 16.67 -5.99
CA ALA A 59 -0.03 17.96 -5.33
C ALA A 59 1.42 18.15 -4.84
N GLN A 60 2.06 17.08 -4.37
CA GLN A 60 3.41 17.11 -3.82
C GLN A 60 4.16 15.82 -4.16
N ASN A 61 5.35 15.94 -4.74
CA ASN A 61 6.23 14.80 -5.05
C ASN A 61 7.33 14.60 -3.98
N GLN A 62 7.46 15.53 -3.04
CA GLN A 62 8.43 15.49 -1.95
C GLN A 62 7.76 16.02 -0.68
N LEU A 63 7.90 15.27 0.40
CA LEU A 63 7.45 15.67 1.73
C LEU A 63 8.67 15.83 2.63
N ASN A 64 8.79 16.98 3.29
CA ASN A 64 9.81 17.19 4.29
C ASN A 64 9.26 16.83 5.68
N VAL A 65 9.52 15.61 6.11
CA VAL A 65 9.11 15.09 7.42
C VAL A 65 10.17 15.29 8.51
N LYS A 66 11.26 16.02 8.23
CA LYS A 66 12.33 16.24 9.22
C LYS A 66 11.81 16.95 10.46
N ASP A 67 10.97 17.97 10.27
CA ASP A 67 10.45 18.78 11.38
C ASP A 67 9.48 18.01 12.30
N LEU A 68 8.85 16.94 11.80
CA LEU A 68 8.11 15.99 12.64
C LEU A 68 9.01 15.11 13.51
N CYS A 69 10.23 14.81 13.05
CA CYS A 69 11.14 13.85 13.68
C CYS A 69 12.26 14.51 14.50
N ASN A 70 12.25 15.85 14.64
CA ASN A 70 13.33 16.64 15.22
C ASN A 70 13.60 16.45 16.73
N GLN A 71 12.99 15.48 17.41
CA GLN A 71 13.43 15.07 18.75
C GLN A 71 14.42 13.91 18.65
N MET A 72 15.61 14.19 18.12
CA MET A 72 16.74 13.27 18.19
C MET A 72 17.69 13.75 19.30
N SER A 73 17.83 12.93 20.34
CA SER A 73 19.05 12.90 21.13
C SER A 73 20.09 12.13 20.30
N GLU A 74 21.27 12.71 20.07
CA GLU A 74 22.32 12.19 19.18
C GLU A 74 22.92 10.83 19.60
N ASN A 75 22.39 10.16 20.64
CA ASN A 75 23.05 9.04 21.32
C ASN A 75 22.18 7.78 21.55
N SER A 76 21.15 7.50 20.75
CA SER A 76 20.42 6.22 20.85
C SER A 76 20.25 5.52 19.51
N ASP A 77 20.65 4.24 19.43
CA ASP A 77 20.47 3.33 18.28
C ASP A 77 19.00 3.00 17.94
N THR A 78 18.04 3.56 18.69
CA THR A 78 16.61 3.42 18.43
C THR A 78 16.15 4.41 17.37
N PRO A 79 15.50 3.97 16.27
CA PRO A 79 14.87 4.90 15.34
C PRO A 79 13.83 5.74 16.09
N GLY A 80 13.99 7.06 16.06
CA GLY A 80 13.07 7.99 16.70
C GLY A 80 11.64 7.77 16.19
N TYR A 81 10.69 7.73 17.11
CA TYR A 81 9.26 7.67 16.79
C TYR A 81 8.56 8.85 17.45
N LYS A 82 7.59 9.44 16.74
CA LYS A 82 6.67 10.43 17.29
C LYS A 82 5.28 9.81 17.27
N LEU A 83 4.53 9.94 18.37
CA LEU A 83 3.15 9.45 18.37
C LEU A 83 2.33 10.33 17.45
N VAL A 84 1.39 9.73 16.72
CA VAL A 84 0.47 10.48 15.86
C VAL A 84 -0.32 11.52 16.66
N SER A 85 -0.62 11.20 17.93
CA SER A 85 -1.28 12.12 18.87
C SER A 85 -0.47 13.38 19.20
N ASP A 86 0.86 13.34 19.02
CA ASP A 86 1.74 14.49 19.27
C ASP A 86 1.94 15.35 18.02
N ILE A 87 1.38 14.93 16.87
CA ILE A 87 1.39 15.68 15.62
C ILE A 87 0.21 16.65 15.67
N GLY A 88 0.51 17.95 15.74
CA GLY A 88 -0.52 18.99 15.67
C GLY A 88 -1.22 18.99 14.30
N GLU A 89 -2.44 19.51 14.25
CA GLU A 89 -3.25 19.54 13.01
C GLU A 89 -2.51 20.22 11.85
N GLU A 90 -1.82 21.34 12.10
CA GLU A 90 -1.03 22.05 11.08
C GLU A 90 0.09 21.17 10.48
N GLN A 91 0.80 20.43 11.33
CA GLN A 91 1.88 19.51 10.90
C GLN A 91 1.32 18.30 10.14
N TYR A 92 0.08 17.92 10.42
CA TYR A 92 -0.61 16.84 9.72
C TYR A 92 -1.06 17.29 8.32
N GLU A 93 -1.54 18.53 8.19
CA GLU A 93 -1.86 19.13 6.89
C GLU A 93 -0.62 19.26 6.01
N ASP A 94 0.54 19.61 6.57
CA ASP A 94 1.83 19.71 5.84
C ASP A 94 2.31 18.38 5.24
N ILE A 95 1.90 17.24 5.81
CA ILE A 95 2.29 15.89 5.33
C ILE A 95 1.18 15.18 4.56
N THR A 96 0.01 15.81 4.44
CA THR A 96 -1.13 15.28 3.70
C THR A 96 -1.16 15.88 2.31
N PHE A 97 -1.26 15.03 1.29
CA PHE A 97 -1.33 15.49 -0.10
C PHE A 97 -2.35 14.67 -0.88
N THR A 98 -2.93 15.31 -1.89
CA THR A 98 -3.92 14.70 -2.75
C THR A 98 -3.27 14.21 -4.03
N VAL A 99 -3.63 12.99 -4.42
CA VAL A 99 -3.26 12.38 -5.71
C VAL A 99 -4.54 12.15 -6.50
N THR A 100 -4.62 12.74 -7.69
CA THR A 100 -5.73 12.53 -8.62
C THR A 100 -5.26 11.60 -9.73
N ALA A 101 -5.92 10.46 -9.87
CA ALA A 101 -5.72 9.54 -10.99
C ALA A 101 -6.89 9.68 -11.97
N SER A 102 -6.61 9.78 -13.26
CA SER A 102 -7.62 9.59 -14.30
C SER A 102 -7.64 8.13 -14.73
N VAL A 103 -8.85 7.66 -15.03
CA VAL A 103 -9.11 6.31 -15.53
C VAL A 103 -9.86 6.46 -16.84
N LYS A 104 -9.32 5.84 -17.89
CA LYS A 104 -9.94 5.84 -19.21
C LYS A 104 -10.29 4.41 -19.61
N ASN A 105 -11.43 4.26 -20.27
CA ASN A 105 -11.94 2.97 -20.72
C ASN A 105 -11.61 2.79 -22.20
N GLU A 106 -10.52 2.10 -22.53
CA GLU A 106 -10.01 1.95 -23.89
C GLU A 106 -10.84 0.99 -24.77
N GLY A 107 -11.79 0.26 -24.18
CA GLY A 107 -12.58 -0.70 -24.93
C GLY A 107 -13.92 -0.16 -25.43
N GLN A 108 -14.62 -1.01 -26.18
CA GLN A 108 -15.84 -0.63 -26.89
C GLN A 108 -17.13 -0.78 -26.07
N MET A 109 -17.02 -1.21 -24.82
CA MET A 109 -18.16 -1.44 -23.93
C MET A 109 -18.09 -0.54 -22.72
N ALA A 110 -19.24 0.00 -22.31
CA ALA A 110 -19.34 0.65 -21.02
C ALA A 110 -19.11 -0.36 -19.90
N GLY A 111 -18.45 0.07 -18.83
CA GLY A 111 -18.10 -0.82 -17.72
C GLY A 111 -18.02 -0.10 -16.38
N LYS A 112 -18.24 -0.88 -15.32
CA LYS A 112 -18.05 -0.47 -13.94
C LYS A 112 -16.70 -1.00 -13.48
N HIS A 113 -15.86 -0.14 -12.94
CA HIS A 113 -14.47 -0.46 -12.62
C HIS A 113 -14.09 -0.05 -11.21
N LEU A 114 -13.40 -0.93 -10.48
CA LEU A 114 -12.91 -0.67 -9.13
C LEU A 114 -11.45 -0.24 -9.17
N VAL A 115 -11.18 0.99 -8.73
CA VAL A 115 -9.85 1.56 -8.60
C VAL A 115 -9.38 1.37 -7.17
N LEU A 116 -8.18 0.79 -7.01
CA LEU A 116 -7.53 0.59 -5.72
C LEU A 116 -6.24 1.41 -5.69
N HIS A 117 -6.09 2.25 -4.66
CA HIS A 117 -4.90 3.08 -4.48
C HIS A 117 -4.00 2.46 -3.41
N PHE A 118 -2.77 2.11 -3.79
CA PHE A 118 -1.79 1.50 -2.89
C PHE A 118 -0.59 2.43 -2.65
N ALA A 119 -0.22 2.62 -1.38
CA ALA A 119 1.05 3.22 -1.01
C ALA A 119 2.12 2.12 -0.90
N ARG A 120 3.30 2.35 -1.49
CA ARG A 120 4.41 1.38 -1.52
C ARG A 120 5.72 2.04 -1.15
N HIS A 121 6.57 1.29 -0.45
CA HIS A 121 7.94 1.72 -0.21
C HIS A 121 8.84 1.26 -1.37
N ALA A 122 9.62 2.17 -1.94
CA ALA A 122 10.49 1.86 -3.09
C ALA A 122 11.56 0.78 -2.79
N LYS A 123 11.98 0.67 -1.53
CA LYS A 123 12.92 -0.35 -1.04
C LYS A 123 12.39 -0.87 0.30
N PRO A 124 11.49 -1.86 0.31
CA PRO A 124 11.06 -2.48 1.55
C PRO A 124 12.28 -3.19 2.16
N GLY A 125 12.80 -2.66 3.27
CA GLY A 125 13.77 -3.36 4.08
C GLY A 125 13.13 -4.60 4.73
N LYS A 126 13.94 -5.53 5.23
CA LYS A 126 13.46 -6.77 5.84
C LYS A 126 12.37 -6.51 6.89
N GLY A 127 11.18 -7.06 6.67
CA GLY A 127 10.05 -6.93 7.59
C GLY A 127 9.32 -5.58 7.58
N ARG A 128 9.58 -4.73 6.58
CA ARG A 128 8.81 -3.50 6.35
C ARG A 128 7.57 -3.79 5.49
N LEU A 129 6.60 -2.89 5.60
CA LEU A 129 5.41 -2.87 4.75
C LEU A 129 5.82 -2.79 3.28
N ILE A 130 5.30 -3.68 2.45
CA ILE A 130 5.53 -3.70 0.99
C ILE A 130 4.56 -2.74 0.32
N GLU A 131 3.27 -2.95 0.59
CA GLU A 131 2.17 -2.20 0.02
C GLU A 131 1.00 -2.10 1.00
N GLU A 132 0.31 -0.97 1.01
CA GLU A 132 -0.91 -0.76 1.79
C GLU A 132 -1.98 -0.10 0.94
N LEU A 133 -3.20 -0.65 1.01
CA LEU A 133 -4.37 -0.03 0.41
C LEU A 133 -4.73 1.23 1.21
N VAL A 134 -4.57 2.40 0.60
CA VAL A 134 -4.87 3.70 1.22
C VAL A 134 -6.24 4.25 0.82
N GLY A 135 -6.84 3.72 -0.24
CA GLY A 135 -8.17 4.12 -0.67
C GLY A 135 -8.68 3.29 -1.83
N PHE A 136 -9.98 3.37 -2.09
CA PHE A 136 -10.60 2.74 -3.23
C PHE A 136 -11.80 3.55 -3.71
N GLN A 137 -12.08 3.47 -5.01
CA GLN A 137 -13.25 4.11 -5.59
C GLN A 137 -13.78 3.27 -6.74
N THR A 138 -15.10 3.19 -6.87
CA THR A 138 -15.73 2.57 -8.03
C THR A 138 -16.19 3.65 -9.01
N VAL A 139 -15.82 3.50 -10.28
CA VAL A 139 -16.20 4.40 -11.37
C VAL A 139 -17.05 3.66 -12.39
N LYS A 140 -17.88 4.40 -13.13
CA LYS A 140 -18.63 3.89 -14.28
C LYS A 140 -18.21 4.72 -15.49
N LEU A 141 -17.71 4.06 -16.51
CA LEU A 141 -17.16 4.70 -17.70
C LEU A 141 -17.91 4.19 -18.93
N GLY A 142 -18.22 5.10 -19.85
CA GLY A 142 -18.64 4.73 -21.20
C GLY A 142 -17.48 4.10 -21.97
N ALA A 143 -17.73 3.62 -23.18
CA ALA A 143 -16.66 3.20 -24.09
C ALA A 143 -15.84 4.42 -24.57
N GLY A 144 -14.52 4.26 -24.77
CA GLY A 144 -13.66 5.26 -25.41
C GLY A 144 -12.38 5.62 -24.66
#